data_AF-A0A4D6HF52-F1
#
_entry.id   AF-A0A4D6HF52-F1
#
_cell.length_a   1.000
_cell.length_b   1.000
_cell.length_c   1.000
_cell.angle_alpha   90.00
_cell.angle_beta   90.00
_cell.angle_gamma   90.00
#
_symmetry.space_group_name_H-M   'P 1'
#
loop_
_entity.id
_entity.type
_entity.pdbx_description
1 polymer ?
#
loop_
_entity_poly.entity_id
_entity_poly.type
_entity_poly.pdbx_seq_one_letter_code
_entity_poly.pdbx_strand_id
1 'polypeptide(L)'
;MLITVSGPAGSGKSTLAASLADALDYEHVSGGDIFRDLAEERGMTPLELNKQAEEDDQIDRDLDRRLRDIARDRDELVLESRLAGWMAGDYADLKVWLSAPLEIRAERISQRENKPVDQAREETRERGESEAHRYNEYYGIDFDDLSIYDLSINTARWGPQGVLSLTLHAVESYKETGDEGKTPITGVEYDI
;
A
#
# COMPACT_ATOMS: atom_id res chain seq x y z
N MET A 1 -9.19 -15.58 -1.78
CA MET A 1 -8.68 -14.53 -2.68
C MET A 1 -7.88 -13.52 -1.86
N LEU A 2 -6.72 -13.10 -2.36
CA LEU A 2 -5.89 -12.04 -1.79
C LEU A 2 -5.90 -10.82 -2.72
N ILE A 3 -6.22 -9.65 -2.15
CA ILE A 3 -6.24 -8.38 -2.87
C ILE A 3 -5.22 -7.44 -2.24
N THR A 4 -4.28 -6.93 -3.03
CA THR A 4 -3.36 -5.88 -2.57
C THR A 4 -3.88 -4.50 -2.94
N VAL A 5 -3.77 -3.54 -2.01
CA VAL A 5 -4.12 -2.13 -2.25
C VAL A 5 -2.89 -1.26 -1.99
N SER A 6 -2.39 -0.62 -3.04
CA SER A 6 -1.16 0.15 -3.07
C SER A 6 -1.38 1.61 -3.48
N GLY A 7 -0.36 2.45 -3.30
CA GLY A 7 -0.44 3.87 -3.64
C GLY A 7 0.17 4.82 -2.60
N PRO A 8 0.37 6.09 -2.94
CA PRO A 8 1.01 7.06 -2.06
C PRO A 8 0.16 7.44 -0.84
N ALA A 9 0.77 8.11 0.14
CA ALA A 9 0.04 8.66 1.29
C ALA A 9 -1.07 9.62 0.85
N GLY A 10 -2.25 9.51 1.46
CA GLY A 10 -3.42 10.34 1.13
C GLY A 10 -4.22 9.89 -0.10
N SER A 11 -3.83 8.79 -0.78
CA SER A 11 -4.60 8.26 -1.92
C SER A 11 -5.90 7.55 -1.54
N GLY A 12 -6.13 7.24 -0.26
CA GLY A 12 -7.36 6.59 0.21
C GLY A 12 -7.28 5.07 0.39
N LYS A 13 -6.07 4.48 0.37
CA LYS A 13 -5.85 3.03 0.55
C LYS A 13 -6.57 2.45 1.75
N SER A 14 -6.26 2.92 2.95
CA SER A 14 -6.82 2.35 4.18
C SER A 14 -8.35 2.45 4.23
N THR A 15 -8.94 3.48 3.62
CA THR A 15 -10.40 3.59 3.48
C THR A 15 -10.97 2.56 2.52
N LEU A 16 -10.36 2.38 1.34
CA LEU A 16 -10.80 1.36 0.40
C LEU A 16 -10.59 -0.04 0.97
N ALA A 17 -9.41 -0.33 1.51
CA ALA A 17 -9.03 -1.64 2.01
C ALA A 17 -9.95 -2.11 3.13
N ALA A 18 -10.21 -1.26 4.13
CA ALA A 18 -11.16 -1.56 5.19
C ALA A 18 -12.59 -1.78 4.65
N SER A 19 -13.07 -0.90 3.76
CA SER A 19 -14.43 -1.02 3.21
C SER A 19 -14.60 -2.25 2.30
N LEU A 20 -13.54 -2.62 1.59
CA LEU A 20 -13.52 -3.78 0.70
C LEU A 20 -13.48 -5.07 1.50
N ALA A 21 -12.65 -5.12 2.55
CA ALA A 21 -12.60 -6.24 3.48
C ALA A 21 -13.96 -6.49 4.15
N ASP A 22 -14.59 -5.45 4.69
CA ASP A 22 -15.94 -5.51 5.27
C ASP A 22 -16.99 -6.03 4.27
N ALA A 23 -16.93 -5.57 3.02
CA ALA A 23 -17.89 -5.96 1.98
C ALA A 23 -17.71 -7.42 1.51
N LEU A 24 -16.48 -7.94 1.57
CA LEU A 24 -16.15 -9.31 1.15
C LEU A 24 -16.13 -10.32 2.32
N ASP A 25 -16.28 -9.85 3.56
CA ASP A 25 -16.06 -10.63 4.79
C ASP A 25 -14.63 -11.18 4.88
N TYR A 26 -13.63 -10.35 4.51
CA TYR A 26 -12.21 -10.69 4.47
C TYR A 26 -11.45 -10.08 5.64
N GLU A 27 -10.28 -10.65 5.96
CA GLU A 27 -9.34 -10.00 6.86
C GLU A 27 -8.78 -8.72 6.21
N HIS A 28 -8.57 -7.67 7.02
CA HIS A 28 -7.87 -6.46 6.59
C HIS A 28 -6.54 -6.36 7.35
N VAL A 29 -5.43 -6.34 6.61
CA VAL A 29 -4.10 -6.10 7.17
C VAL A 29 -3.49 -4.85 6.57
N SER A 30 -3.04 -3.94 7.43
CA SER A 30 -2.34 -2.71 7.05
C SER A 30 -0.85 -2.81 7.37
N GLY A 31 0.00 -2.42 6.41
CA GLY A 31 1.42 -2.18 6.66
C GLY A 31 1.66 -1.10 7.72
N GLY A 32 0.72 -0.17 7.90
CA GLY A 32 0.77 0.79 9.00
C GLY A 32 0.53 0.16 10.38
N ASP A 33 -0.34 -0.85 10.47
CA ASP A 33 -0.53 -1.64 11.70
C ASP A 33 0.70 -2.51 11.99
N ILE A 34 1.22 -3.20 10.97
CA ILE A 34 2.45 -4.00 11.11
C ILE A 34 3.63 -3.12 11.56
N PHE A 35 3.76 -1.92 11.01
CA PHE A 35 4.80 -0.98 11.44
C PHE A 35 4.65 -0.54 12.90
N ARG A 36 3.41 -0.38 13.39
CA ARG A 36 3.15 -0.10 14.81
C ARG A 36 3.52 -1.30 15.68
N ASP A 37 3.15 -2.51 15.29
CA ASP A 37 3.52 -3.74 16.00
C ASP A 37 5.05 -3.88 16.10
N LEU A 38 5.77 -3.64 15.00
CA LEU A 38 7.24 -3.68 14.97
C LEU A 38 7.87 -2.63 15.90
N ALA A 39 7.22 -1.47 16.09
CA ALA A 39 7.68 -0.44 17.01
C ALA A 39 7.48 -0.89 18.46
N GLU A 40 6.30 -1.46 18.77
CA GLU A 40 6.00 -2.01 20.10
C GLU A 40 6.94 -3.15 20.48
N GLU A 41 7.21 -4.08 19.55
CA GLU A 41 8.17 -5.19 19.74
C GLU A 41 9.59 -4.69 20.08
N ARG A 42 9.96 -3.49 19.59
CA ARG A 42 11.25 -2.83 19.84
C ARG A 42 11.21 -1.86 21.02
N GLY A 43 10.08 -1.72 21.70
CA GLY A 43 9.91 -0.77 22.80
C GLY A 43 10.00 0.71 22.35
N MET A 44 9.62 0.99 21.11
CA MET A 44 9.68 2.30 20.47
C MET A 44 8.27 2.80 20.13
N THR A 45 8.13 4.12 20.03
CA THR A 45 6.96 4.72 19.38
C THR A 45 7.08 4.62 17.86
N PRO A 46 5.96 4.67 17.10
CA PRO A 46 6.02 4.68 15.64
C PRO A 46 6.86 5.84 15.07
N LEU A 47 6.90 6.99 15.77
CA LEU A 47 7.72 8.13 15.37
C LEU A 47 9.22 7.84 15.54
N GLU A 48 9.61 7.19 16.63
CA GLU A 48 11.01 6.79 16.87
C GLU A 48 11.46 5.73 15.88
N LEU A 49 10.64 4.70 15.65
CA LEU A 49 10.93 3.68 14.65
C LEU A 49 11.05 4.29 13.25
N ASN A 50 10.21 5.26 12.91
CA ASN A 50 10.26 5.91 11.60
C ASN A 50 11.55 6.70 11.39
N LYS A 51 12.02 7.42 12.42
CA LYS A 51 13.33 8.09 12.38
C LYS A 51 14.48 7.09 12.26
N GLN A 52 14.40 5.97 12.97
CA GLN A 52 15.43 4.94 12.88
C GLN A 52 15.44 4.27 11.49
N ALA A 53 14.27 4.09 10.86
CA ALA A 53 14.15 3.53 9.50
C ALA A 53 14.80 4.41 8.42
N GLU A 54 15.09 5.69 8.71
CA GLU A 54 15.87 6.55 7.81
C GLU A 54 17.36 6.21 7.79
N GLU A 55 17.86 5.57 8.86
CA GLU A 55 19.27 5.21 9.03
C GLU A 55 19.52 3.69 8.94
N ASP A 56 18.50 2.89 9.22
CA ASP A 56 18.54 1.43 9.30
C ASP A 56 17.49 0.79 8.38
N ASP A 57 17.95 0.29 7.23
CA ASP A 57 17.12 -0.33 6.21
C ASP A 57 16.45 -1.64 6.68
N GLN A 58 16.95 -2.26 7.76
CA GLN A 58 16.38 -3.49 8.32
C GLN A 58 14.94 -3.30 8.80
N ILE A 59 14.55 -2.09 9.20
CA ILE A 59 13.17 -1.82 9.65
C ILE A 59 12.20 -1.92 8.47
N ASP A 60 12.54 -1.30 7.33
CA ASP A 60 11.73 -1.39 6.11
C ASP A 60 11.73 -2.85 5.60
N ARG A 61 12.88 -3.54 5.61
CA ARG A 61 12.99 -4.96 5.23
C ARG A 61 12.15 -5.89 6.11
N ASP A 62 12.10 -5.67 7.42
CA ASP A 62 11.30 -6.47 8.35
C ASP A 62 9.79 -6.26 8.13
N LEU A 63 9.37 -5.01 7.89
CA LEU A 63 7.99 -4.70 7.49
C LEU A 63 7.63 -5.43 6.20
N ASP A 64 8.49 -5.33 5.18
CA ASP A 64 8.26 -5.92 3.87
C ASP A 64 8.24 -7.46 3.93
N ARG A 65 9.14 -8.07 4.72
CA ARG A 65 9.13 -9.52 4.99
C ARG A 65 7.82 -9.95 5.62
N ARG A 66 7.35 -9.22 6.64
CA ARG A 66 6.08 -9.54 7.34
C ARG A 66 4.87 -9.38 6.43
N LEU A 67 4.83 -8.37 5.56
CA LEU A 67 3.80 -8.25 4.51
C LEU A 67 3.79 -9.47 3.58
N ARG A 68 4.97 -9.90 3.13
CA ARG A 68 5.12 -11.03 2.20
C ARG A 68 4.76 -12.37 2.84
N ASP A 69 5.14 -12.59 4.10
CA ASP A 69 4.81 -13.81 4.84
C ASP A 69 3.32 -13.90 5.13
N ILE A 70 2.67 -12.80 5.55
CA ILE A 70 1.22 -12.75 5.72
C ILE A 70 0.50 -13.09 4.40
N ALA A 71 0.98 -12.54 3.29
CA ALA A 71 0.38 -12.80 1.98
C ALA A 71 0.58 -14.23 1.49
N ARG A 72 1.69 -14.87 1.83
CA ARG A 72 1.97 -16.26 1.49
C ARG A 72 1.06 -17.23 2.25
N ASP A 73 0.84 -16.94 3.53
CA ASP A 73 0.25 -17.90 4.46
C ASP A 73 -1.26 -17.72 4.67
N ARG A 74 -1.86 -16.66 4.11
CA ARG A 74 -3.28 -16.32 4.33
C ARG A 74 -4.04 -16.11 3.03
N ASP A 75 -5.31 -16.49 3.08
CA ASP A 75 -6.34 -16.26 2.07
C ASP A 75 -7.45 -15.37 2.63
N GLU A 76 -8.36 -14.93 1.76
CA GLU A 76 -9.52 -14.08 2.14
C GLU A 76 -9.04 -12.81 2.83
N LEU A 77 -8.11 -12.12 2.17
CA LEU A 77 -7.32 -11.04 2.73
C LEU A 77 -7.29 -9.82 1.81
N VAL A 78 -7.51 -8.64 2.39
CA VAL A 78 -7.17 -7.36 1.78
C VAL A 78 -5.92 -6.82 2.48
N LEU A 79 -4.80 -6.82 1.76
CA LEU A 79 -3.51 -6.37 2.25
C LEU A 79 -3.20 -4.97 1.69
N GLU A 80 -3.07 -3.97 2.57
CA GLU A 80 -2.74 -2.62 2.15
C GLU A 80 -1.39 -2.15 2.69
N SER A 81 -0.62 -1.50 1.83
CA SER A 81 0.62 -0.81 2.17
C SER A 81 0.91 0.19 1.05
N ARG A 82 1.97 0.99 1.14
CA ARG A 82 2.37 1.83 0.01
C ARG A 82 2.70 0.99 -1.23
N LEU A 83 3.42 -0.13 -1.04
CA LEU A 83 3.91 -1.02 -2.09
C LEU A 83 3.41 -2.48 -1.91
N ALA A 84 2.22 -2.69 -1.34
CA ALA A 84 1.71 -4.05 -1.12
C ALA A 84 1.73 -4.91 -2.40
N GLY A 85 1.43 -4.33 -3.57
CA GLY A 85 1.49 -5.02 -4.85
C GLY A 85 2.91 -5.45 -5.25
N TRP A 86 3.93 -4.65 -4.95
CA TRP A 86 5.32 -5.03 -5.20
C TRP A 86 5.86 -6.03 -4.16
N MET A 87 5.42 -5.93 -2.90
CA MET A 87 5.93 -6.79 -1.82
C MET A 87 5.27 -8.17 -1.77
N ALA A 88 3.97 -8.22 -2.06
CA ALA A 88 3.13 -9.41 -1.92
C ALA A 88 2.43 -9.83 -3.22
N GLY A 89 2.71 -9.17 -4.35
CA GLY A 89 1.98 -9.37 -5.61
C GLY A 89 2.02 -10.78 -6.19
N ASP A 90 3.08 -11.55 -5.91
CA ASP A 90 3.17 -12.95 -6.35
C ASP A 90 2.05 -13.81 -5.74
N TYR A 91 1.64 -13.48 -4.51
CA TYR A 91 0.57 -14.16 -3.77
C TYR A 91 -0.81 -13.53 -4.00
N ALA A 92 -0.87 -12.33 -4.59
CA ALA A 92 -2.13 -11.64 -4.85
C ALA A 92 -2.86 -12.22 -6.08
N ASP A 93 -4.18 -12.27 -5.99
CA ASP A 93 -5.05 -12.51 -7.14
C ASP A 93 -5.30 -11.21 -7.91
N LEU A 94 -5.45 -10.09 -7.19
CA LEU A 94 -5.62 -8.75 -7.78
C LEU A 94 -4.74 -7.71 -7.07
N LYS A 95 -4.11 -6.85 -7.88
CA LYS A 95 -3.21 -5.79 -7.44
C LYS A 95 -3.78 -4.43 -7.84
N VAL A 96 -4.26 -3.68 -6.85
CA VAL A 96 -4.93 -2.39 -7.04
C VAL A 96 -4.02 -1.24 -6.66
N TRP A 97 -3.88 -0.25 -7.54
CA TRP A 97 -3.19 1.01 -7.27
C TRP A 97 -4.16 2.16 -7.14
N LEU A 98 -4.04 2.93 -6.06
CA LEU A 98 -4.80 4.16 -5.84
C LEU A 98 -3.91 5.38 -5.96
N SER A 99 -4.33 6.33 -6.78
CA SER A 99 -3.65 7.62 -6.95
C SER A 99 -4.60 8.80 -6.67
N ALA A 100 -4.01 9.98 -6.47
CA ALA A 100 -4.67 11.28 -6.49
C ALA A 100 -3.59 12.37 -6.66
N PRO A 101 -3.94 13.54 -7.23
CA PRO A 101 -3.02 14.68 -7.29
C PRO A 101 -2.47 15.04 -5.90
N LEU A 102 -1.20 15.48 -5.83
CA LEU A 102 -0.52 15.80 -4.56
C LEU A 102 -1.34 16.77 -3.71
N GLU A 103 -1.93 17.82 -4.31
CA GLU A 103 -2.76 18.80 -3.60
C GLU A 103 -3.96 18.15 -2.90
N ILE A 104 -4.66 17.24 -3.59
CA ILE A 104 -5.80 16.51 -3.00
C ILE A 104 -5.34 15.58 -1.88
N ARG A 105 -4.20 14.92 -2.04
CA ARG A 105 -3.62 14.07 -1.00
C ARG A 105 -3.23 14.90 0.23
N ALA A 106 -2.61 16.06 0.02
CA ALA A 106 -2.21 16.99 1.07
C ALA A 106 -3.43 17.52 1.85
N GLU A 107 -4.51 17.90 1.17
CA GLU A 107 -5.77 18.31 1.82
C GLU A 107 -6.34 17.21 2.72
N ARG A 108 -6.39 15.96 2.23
CA ARG A 108 -6.87 14.81 3.01
C ARG A 108 -5.99 14.55 4.25
N ILE A 109 -4.67 14.65 4.08
CA ILE A 109 -3.70 14.46 5.17
C ILE A 109 -3.82 15.59 6.20
N SER A 110 -3.92 16.84 5.74
CA SER A 110 -4.14 18.04 6.55
C SER A 110 -5.39 17.90 7.42
N GLN A 111 -6.51 17.47 6.85
CA GLN A 111 -7.76 17.24 7.59
C GLN A 111 -7.61 16.13 8.62
N ARG A 112 -6.99 15.01 8.24
CA ARG A 112 -6.80 13.84 9.14
C ARG A 112 -5.90 14.17 10.33
N GLU A 113 -4.84 14.92 10.10
CA GLU A 113 -3.79 15.18 11.09
C GLU A 113 -3.90 16.58 11.72
N ASN A 114 -4.96 17.33 11.38
CA ASN A 114 -5.24 18.68 11.87
C ASN A 114 -4.03 19.62 11.78
N LYS A 115 -3.45 19.74 10.58
CA LYS A 115 -2.29 20.60 10.29
C LYS A 115 -2.51 21.46 9.04
N PRO A 116 -1.78 22.57 8.85
CA PRO A 116 -1.90 23.41 7.66
C PRO A 116 -1.67 22.62 6.35
N VAL A 117 -2.44 22.95 5.30
CA VAL A 117 -2.36 22.25 4.00
C VAL A 117 -0.97 22.39 3.37
N ASP A 118 -0.37 23.58 3.42
CA ASP A 118 0.98 23.79 2.87
C ASP A 118 2.04 22.94 3.58
N GLN A 119 1.94 22.81 4.91
CA GLN A 119 2.81 21.95 5.70
C GLN A 119 2.59 20.47 5.31
N ALA A 120 1.34 20.02 5.24
CA ALA A 120 1.03 18.65 4.85
C ALA A 120 1.52 18.34 3.43
N ARG A 121 1.44 19.28 2.49
CA ARG A 121 1.92 19.12 1.12
C ARG A 121 3.42 18.92 1.10
N GLU A 122 4.16 19.78 1.78
CA GLU A 122 5.62 19.73 1.79
C GLU A 122 6.13 18.43 2.41
N GLU A 123 5.64 18.10 3.62
CA GLU A 123 6.00 16.85 4.30
C GLU A 123 5.63 15.62 3.46
N THR A 124 4.48 15.63 2.76
CA THR A 124 4.06 14.50 1.91
C THR A 124 4.96 14.33 0.69
N ARG A 125 5.42 15.45 0.11
CA ARG A 125 6.31 15.46 -1.04
C ARG A 125 7.70 14.96 -0.65
N GLU A 126 8.31 15.56 0.37
CA GLU A 126 9.64 15.18 0.86
C GLU A 126 9.68 13.72 1.31
N ARG A 127 8.66 13.30 2.08
CA ARG A 127 8.52 11.89 2.50
C ARG A 127 8.40 10.97 1.30
N GLY A 128 7.58 11.32 0.30
CA GLY A 128 7.38 10.51 -0.90
C GLY A 128 8.65 10.37 -1.75
N GLU A 129 9.40 11.46 -1.94
CA GLU A 129 10.68 11.46 -2.65
C GLU A 129 11.73 10.60 -1.92
N SER A 130 11.84 10.76 -0.60
CA SER A 130 12.74 9.96 0.24
C SER A 130 12.42 8.47 0.19
N GLU A 131 11.14 8.10 0.32
CA GLU A 131 10.70 6.71 0.25
C GLU A 131 10.90 6.10 -1.14
N ALA A 132 10.58 6.84 -2.22
CA ALA A 132 10.81 6.38 -3.59
C ALA A 132 12.29 6.10 -3.86
N HIS A 133 13.19 6.95 -3.35
CA HIS A 133 14.62 6.72 -3.43
C HIS A 133 15.03 5.43 -2.70
N ARG A 134 14.54 5.22 -1.47
CA ARG A 134 14.82 3.98 -0.72
C ARG A 134 14.30 2.73 -1.44
N TYR A 135 13.11 2.76 -2.02
CA TYR A 135 12.59 1.62 -2.77
C TYR A 135 13.44 1.25 -3.99
N ASN A 136 13.98 2.26 -4.68
CA ASN A 136 14.88 2.02 -5.78
C ASN A 136 16.23 1.45 -5.31
N GLU A 137 16.83 2.05 -4.28
CA GLU A 137 18.12 1.61 -3.74
C GLU A 137 18.06 0.19 -3.14
N TYR A 138 16.99 -0.15 -2.41
CA TYR A 138 16.90 -1.42 -1.68
C TYR A 138 16.40 -2.57 -2.53
N TYR A 139 15.51 -2.29 -3.47
CA TYR A 139 14.75 -3.33 -4.18
C TYR A 139 14.79 -3.20 -5.70
N GLY A 140 15.40 -2.14 -6.24
CA GLY A 140 15.36 -1.84 -7.68
C GLY A 140 13.96 -1.41 -8.17
N ILE A 141 13.03 -1.12 -7.26
CA ILE A 141 11.65 -0.78 -7.61
C ILE A 141 11.58 0.68 -8.05
N ASP A 142 11.07 0.93 -9.25
CA ASP A 142 10.61 2.25 -9.65
C ASP A 142 9.20 2.48 -9.07
N PHE A 143 9.06 3.47 -8.20
CA PHE A 143 7.79 3.80 -7.56
C PHE A 143 6.69 4.20 -8.56
N ASP A 144 7.09 4.78 -9.69
CA ASP A 144 6.17 5.20 -10.75
C ASP A 144 5.88 4.06 -11.75
N ASP A 145 6.53 2.90 -11.62
CA ASP A 145 6.19 1.72 -12.39
C ASP A 145 4.91 1.08 -11.86
N LEU A 146 3.83 1.28 -12.63
CA LEU A 146 2.52 0.73 -12.34
C LEU A 146 2.19 -0.52 -13.16
N SER A 147 3.14 -1.04 -13.94
CA SER A 147 2.91 -2.12 -14.91
C SER A 147 2.43 -3.43 -14.27
N ILE A 148 2.74 -3.64 -12.99
CA ILE A 148 2.28 -4.80 -12.24
C ILE A 148 0.80 -4.71 -11.89
N TYR A 149 0.21 -3.52 -11.77
CA TYR A 149 -1.13 -3.37 -11.20
C TYR A 149 -2.23 -3.67 -12.22
N ASP A 150 -3.18 -4.49 -11.81
CA ASP A 150 -4.30 -4.92 -12.64
C ASP A 150 -5.39 -3.83 -12.74
N LEU A 151 -5.48 -2.97 -11.71
CA LEU A 151 -6.44 -1.86 -11.66
C LEU A 151 -5.80 -0.61 -11.03
N SER A 152 -5.79 0.50 -11.77
CA SER A 152 -5.31 1.80 -11.29
C SER A 152 -6.45 2.82 -11.24
N ILE A 153 -6.72 3.38 -10.05
CA ILE A 153 -7.86 4.27 -9.81
C ILE A 153 -7.38 5.64 -9.33
N ASN A 154 -7.76 6.69 -10.06
CA ASN A 154 -7.63 8.06 -9.57
C ASN A 154 -8.79 8.41 -8.61
N THR A 155 -8.51 8.35 -7.32
CA THR A 155 -9.47 8.60 -6.23
C THR A 155 -9.86 10.08 -6.08
N ALA A 156 -9.29 11.00 -6.86
CA ALA A 156 -9.78 12.38 -6.90
C ALA A 156 -11.03 12.54 -7.76
N ARG A 157 -11.37 11.53 -8.58
CA ARG A 157 -12.54 11.55 -9.48
C ARG A 157 -13.81 11.04 -8.80
N TRP A 158 -13.69 10.21 -7.77
CA TRP A 158 -14.81 9.58 -7.08
C TRP A 158 -14.63 9.66 -5.57
N GLY A 159 -15.74 9.76 -4.83
CA GLY A 159 -15.72 9.60 -3.38
C GLY A 159 -15.48 8.14 -2.95
N PRO A 160 -15.27 7.88 -1.65
CA PRO A 160 -14.94 6.54 -1.13
C PRO A 160 -15.90 5.44 -1.60
N GLN A 161 -17.21 5.70 -1.57
CA GLN A 161 -18.22 4.75 -2.04
C GLN A 161 -18.09 4.43 -3.53
N GLY A 162 -17.78 5.42 -4.36
CA GLY A 162 -17.59 5.20 -5.80
C GLY A 162 -16.35 4.36 -6.10
N VAL A 163 -15.24 4.63 -5.40
CA VAL A 163 -14.02 3.81 -5.51
C VAL A 163 -14.27 2.38 -5.06
N LEU A 164 -15.02 2.20 -3.95
CA LEU A 164 -15.42 0.88 -3.47
C LEU A 164 -16.28 0.14 -4.50
N SER A 165 -17.31 0.78 -5.07
CA SER A 165 -18.17 0.15 -6.07
C SER A 165 -17.41 -0.28 -7.32
N LEU A 166 -16.47 0.55 -7.81
CA LEU A 166 -15.61 0.20 -8.95
C LEU A 166 -14.73 -1.01 -8.65
N THR A 167 -14.11 -1.02 -7.46
CA THR A 167 -13.19 -2.08 -7.06
C THR A 167 -13.94 -3.39 -6.80
N LEU A 168 -15.07 -3.34 -6.08
CA LEU A 168 -15.92 -4.50 -5.85
C LEU A 168 -16.40 -5.12 -7.17
N HIS A 169 -16.85 -4.30 -8.11
CA HIS A 169 -17.29 -4.83 -9.40
C HIS A 169 -16.15 -5.54 -10.16
N ALA A 170 -14.93 -5.01 -10.10
CA ALA A 170 -13.76 -5.67 -10.68
C ALA A 170 -13.46 -7.01 -9.99
N VAL A 171 -13.51 -7.04 -8.65
CA VAL A 171 -13.31 -8.26 -7.85
C VAL A 171 -14.38 -9.31 -8.14
N GLU A 172 -15.66 -8.95 -8.16
CA GLU A 172 -16.79 -9.85 -8.46
C GLU A 172 -16.75 -10.38 -9.90
N SER A 173 -16.17 -9.61 -10.82
CA SER A 173 -16.03 -10.00 -12.23
C SER A 173 -14.79 -10.87 -12.49
N TYR A 174 -13.84 -10.91 -11.56
CA TYR A 174 -12.62 -11.70 -11.68
C TYR A 174 -12.93 -13.20 -11.59
N LYS A 175 -12.29 -13.97 -12.47
CA LYS A 175 -12.38 -15.42 -12.51
C LYS A 175 -10.98 -15.98 -12.73
N GLU A 176 -10.52 -16.81 -11.80
CA GLU A 176 -9.23 -17.50 -11.89
C GLU A 176 -9.17 -18.38 -13.16
N THR A 177 -10.28 -19.03 -13.51
CA THR A 177 -10.34 -19.86 -14.72
C THR A 177 -10.29 -18.98 -15.96
N GLY A 178 -9.18 -19.08 -16.70
CA GLY A 178 -8.94 -18.29 -17.92
C GLY A 178 -8.27 -16.94 -17.66
N ASP A 179 -7.72 -16.73 -16.47
CA ASP A 179 -6.86 -15.58 -16.19
C ASP A 179 -5.53 -15.72 -16.96
N GLU A 180 -5.29 -14.79 -17.89
CA GLU A 180 -4.06 -14.67 -18.67
C GLU A 180 -3.27 -13.41 -18.27
N GLY A 181 -3.76 -12.63 -17.31
CA GLY A 181 -3.32 -11.28 -17.00
C GLY A 181 -2.47 -11.14 -15.74
N LYS A 182 -2.31 -12.21 -14.93
CA LYS A 182 -1.49 -12.15 -13.71
C LYS A 182 -0.02 -11.87 -14.04
N THR A 183 0.36 -10.60 -13.95
CA THR A 183 1.75 -10.13 -14.11
C THR A 183 2.58 -10.56 -12.90
N PRO A 184 3.66 -11.36 -13.09
CA PRO A 184 4.56 -11.73 -11.99
C PRO A 184 5.39 -10.53 -11.54
N ILE A 185 5.81 -10.53 -10.28
CA ILE A 185 6.78 -9.53 -9.82
C ILE A 185 8.18 -9.98 -10.25
N THR A 186 8.89 -9.14 -11.00
CA THR A 186 10.22 -9.47 -11.55
C THR A 186 11.20 -8.34 -11.28
N GLY A 187 12.50 -8.65 -11.22
CA GLY A 187 13.54 -7.64 -11.03
C GLY A 187 13.62 -7.07 -9.61
N VAL A 188 12.94 -7.69 -8.64
CA VAL A 188 12.97 -7.28 -7.23
C VAL A 188 13.86 -8.24 -6.43
N GLU A 189 14.87 -7.69 -5.75
CA GLU A 189 15.73 -8.43 -4.84
C GLU A 189 15.14 -8.39 -3.43
N TYR A 190 14.31 -9.37 -3.10
CA TYR A 190 13.90 -9.60 -1.72
C TYR A 190 15.08 -10.24 -0.99
N ASP A 191 15.66 -9.55 -0.01
CA ASP A 191 16.69 -10.16 0.84
C ASP A 191 16.14 -11.43 1.50
N ILE A 192 16.78 -12.56 1.17
CA ILE A 192 16.47 -13.91 1.65
C ILE A 192 17.11 -14.14 3.02
#